data_AF-A0A3D4PWP6-F1
#
_entry.id   AF-A0A3D4PWP6-F1
#
_cell.length_a   1.000
_cell.length_b   1.000
_cell.length_c   1.000
_cell.angle_alpha   90.00
_cell.angle_beta   90.00
_cell.angle_gamma   90.00
#
_symmetry.space_group_name_H-M   'P 1'
#
loop_
_entity.id
_entity.type
_entity.pdbx_description
1 polymer ?
#
loop_
_entity_poly.entity_id
_entity_poly.type
_entity_poly.pdbx_seq_one_letter_code
_entity_poly.pdbx_strand_id
1 'polypeptide(L)' 'MKAELFNQYALHWAGGFLLIYVLVQLLVARHPRFQFLSALQKSLLVKVMAIGSFGLVYVLFQLVVV' A
#
# COMPACT_ATOMS: atom_id res chain seq x y z
N MET A 1 -1.11 19.06 -17.36
CA MET A 1 -2.06 18.72 -16.27
C MET A 1 -1.68 17.43 -15.51
N LYS A 2 -0.40 17.13 -15.19
CA LYS A 2 -0.06 15.83 -14.55
C LYS A 2 0.69 15.94 -13.21
N ALA A 3 1.58 16.91 -13.02
CA ALA A 3 2.32 17.06 -11.76
C ALA A 3 1.54 17.84 -10.69
N GLU A 4 0.81 18.90 -11.08
CA GLU A 4 0.06 19.74 -10.13
C GLU A 4 -1.08 18.99 -9.45
N LEU A 5 -1.79 18.11 -10.17
CA LEU A 5 -2.83 17.26 -9.57
C LEU A 5 -2.21 16.23 -8.62
N PHE A 6 -1.06 15.64 -8.97
CA PHE A 6 -0.37 14.73 -8.05
C PHE A 6 0.04 15.45 -6.77
N ASN A 7 0.51 16.70 -6.86
CA ASN A 7 0.91 17.49 -5.70
C ASN A 7 -0.32 17.94 -4.85
N GLN A 8 -1.43 18.31 -5.49
CA GLN A 8 -2.68 18.66 -4.81
C GLN A 8 -3.31 17.47 -4.07
N TYR A 9 -3.25 16.27 -4.66
CA TYR A 9 -3.75 15.05 -4.06
C TYR A 9 -2.66 14.22 -3.36
N ALA A 10 -1.42 14.71 -3.26
CA ALA A 10 -0.30 13.95 -2.70
C ALA A 10 -0.59 13.51 -1.26
N LEU A 11 -1.21 14.37 -0.46
CA LEU A 11 -1.64 14.05 0.89
C LEU A 11 -2.72 12.96 0.92
N HIS A 12 -3.64 12.95 -0.04
CA HIS A 12 -4.67 11.91 -0.14
C HIS A 12 -4.06 10.57 -0.56
N TRP A 13 -3.12 10.59 -1.51
CA TRP A 13 -2.35 9.41 -1.91
C TRP A 13 -1.48 8.88 -0.77
N ALA A 14 -0.79 9.75 -0.03
CA ALA A 14 -0.01 9.36 1.15
C ALA A 14 -0.91 8.78 2.26
N GLY A 15 -2.08 9.38 2.49
CA GLY A 15 -3.08 8.86 3.43
C GLY A 15 -3.59 7.47 3.01
N GLY A 16 -3.92 7.29 1.73
CA GLY A 16 -4.33 5.99 1.17
C GLY A 16 -3.23 4.93 1.29
N PHE A 17 -1.98 5.28 0.99
CA PHE A 17 -0.83 4.40 1.21
C PHE A 17 -0.70 3.99 2.67
N LEU A 18 -0.79 4.95 3.60
CA LEU A 18 -0.66 4.69 5.03
C LEU A 18 -1.78 3.76 5.53
N LEU A 19 -3.01 3.96 5.04
CA LEU A 19 -4.15 3.12 5.37
C LEU A 19 -3.94 1.67 4.88
N ILE A 20 -3.51 1.49 3.63
CA ILE A 20 -3.17 0.17 3.08
C ILE A 20 -2.05 -0.47 3.90
N TYR A 21 -0.99 0.29 4.21
CA TYR A 21 0.14 -0.19 4.98
C TYR A 21 -0.28 -0.72 6.36
N VAL A 22 -1.10 0.04 7.10
CA VAL A 22 -1.59 -0.36 8.43
C VAL A 22 -2.50 -1.59 8.35
N LEU A 23 -3.39 -1.67 7.36
CA LEU A 23 -4.27 -2.83 7.17
C LEU A 23 -3.47 -4.10 6.86
N VAL A 24 -2.48 -3.99 5.97
CA VAL A 24 -1.57 -5.09 5.63
C VAL A 24 -0.75 -5.49 6.86
N GLN A 25 -0.26 -4.53 7.64
CA GLN A 25 0.46 -4.80 8.89
C GLN A 25 -0.41 -5.55 9.90
N LEU A 26 -1.68 -5.13 10.06
CA LEU A 26 -2.63 -5.80 10.94
C LEU A 26 -2.93 -7.23 10.47
N LEU A 27 -3.13 -7.41 9.16
CA LEU A 27 -3.35 -8.72 8.54
C LEU A 27 -2.17 -9.66 8.81
N VAL A 28 -0.94 -9.19 8.56
CA VAL A 28 0.28 -10.01 8.77
C VAL A 28 0.53 -10.30 10.24
N ALA A 29 0.17 -9.38 11.14
CA ALA A 29 0.33 -9.58 12.57
C ALA A 29 -0.70 -10.55 13.17
N ARG A 30 -1.95 -10.52 12.68
CA ARG A 30 -3.08 -11.26 13.29
C ARG A 30 -3.40 -12.57 12.59
N HIS A 31 -3.17 -12.68 11.29
CA HIS A 31 -3.63 -13.84 10.52
C HIS A 31 -2.73 -15.07 10.81
N PRO A 32 -3.30 -16.25 11.17
CA PRO A 32 -2.52 -17.45 11.52
C PRO A 32 -1.53 -17.87 10.45
N ARG A 33 -1.92 -17.68 9.17
CA ARG A 33 -1.09 -17.94 7.98
C ARG A 33 0.24 -17.18 7.96
N PHE A 34 0.44 -16.13 8.74
CA PHE A 34 1.73 -15.41 8.77
C PHE A 34 2.48 -15.60 10.07
N GLN A 35 1.94 -16.34 11.05
CA GLN A 35 2.58 -16.46 12.37
C GLN A 35 3.93 -17.18 12.33
N PHE A 36 4.11 -18.11 11.38
CA PHE A 36 5.36 -18.85 11.18
C PHE A 36 6.53 -17.99 10.64
N LEU A 37 6.24 -16.79 10.13
CA LEU A 37 7.26 -15.89 9.61
C LEU A 37 7.99 -15.15 10.74
N SER A 38 9.30 -14.98 10.58
CA SER A 38 10.10 -14.16 11.50
C SER A 38 9.66 -12.68 11.44
N ALA A 39 9.99 -11.89 12.47
CA ALA A 39 9.66 -10.46 12.49
C ALA A 39 10.21 -9.71 11.26
N LEU A 40 11.41 -10.09 10.81
CA LEU A 40 12.05 -9.55 9.61
C LEU A 40 11.27 -9.90 8.33
N GLN A 41 10.86 -11.18 8.19
CA GLN A 41 10.06 -11.64 7.05
C GLN A 41 8.69 -10.96 7.02
N LYS A 42 8.03 -10.82 8.18
CA LYS A 42 6.75 -10.09 8.30
C LYS A 42 6.90 -8.63 7.86
N SER A 43 7.96 -7.96 8.32
CA SER A 43 8.24 -6.56 7.94
C SER A 43 8.45 -6.39 6.44
N LEU A 44 9.27 -7.26 5.83
CA LEU A 44 9.48 -7.29 4.37
C LEU A 44 8.18 -7.55 3.62
N LEU A 45 7.39 -8.53 4.05
CA LEU A 45 6.12 -8.89 3.43
C LEU A 45 5.13 -7.72 3.45
N VAL A 46 5.00 -7.03 4.60
CA VAL A 46 4.14 -5.84 4.73
C VAL A 46 4.56 -4.75 3.75
N LYS A 47 5.86 -4.46 3.64
CA LYS A 47 6.37 -3.45 2.70
C LYS A 47 6.10 -3.81 1.24
N VAL A 48 6.38 -5.05 0.85
CA VAL A 48 6.15 -5.52 -0.52
C VAL A 48 4.66 -5.49 -0.88
N MET A 49 3.79 -5.95 0.03
CA MET A 49 2.34 -5.91 -0.19
C MET A 49 1.80 -4.48 -0.24
N ALA A 50 2.29 -3.58 0.61
CA ALA A 50 1.85 -2.19 0.62
C ALA A 50 2.27 -1.46 -0.68
N ILE A 51 3.53 -1.62 -1.10
CA ILE A 51 4.04 -1.02 -2.35
C ILE A 51 3.32 -1.62 -3.56
N GLY A 52 3.16 -2.95 -3.61
CA GLY A 52 2.47 -3.62 -4.72
C GLY A 52 1.01 -3.22 -4.84
N SER A 53 0.28 -3.15 -3.72
CA SER A 53 -1.12 -2.74 -3.70
C SER A 53 -1.28 -1.28 -4.10
N PHE A 54 -0.42 -0.39 -3.58
CA PHE A 54 -0.44 1.03 -3.93
C PHE A 54 -0.11 1.25 -5.41
N GLY A 55 0.90 0.54 -5.93
CA GLY A 55 1.26 0.57 -7.35
C GLY A 55 0.10 0.09 -8.25
N LEU A 56 -0.59 -0.99 -7.87
CA LEU A 56 -1.77 -1.47 -8.58
C LEU A 56 -2.90 -0.43 -8.57
N VAL A 57 -3.22 0.17 -7.42
CA VAL A 57 -4.24 1.21 -7.32
C VAL A 57 -3.87 2.41 -8.21
N TYR A 58 -2.61 2.83 -8.20
CA TYR A 58 -2.14 3.92 -9.05
C TYR A 58 -2.28 3.61 -10.55
N VAL A 59 -1.88 2.42 -10.99
CA VAL A 59 -2.03 2.00 -12.40
C VAL A 59 -3.51 1.89 -12.79
N LEU A 60 -4.35 1.29 -11.93
CA LEU A 60 -5.79 1.20 -12.19
C LEU A 60 -6.45 2.58 -12.29
N PHE A 61 -6.06 3.51 -11.42
CA PHE A 61 -6.57 4.87 -11.47
C PHE A 61 -6.16 5.58 -12.78
N GLN A 62 -4.93 5.36 -13.25
CA GLN A 62 -4.49 5.85 -14.56
C GLN A 62 -5.27 5.20 -15.71
N LEU A 63 -5.61 3.91 -15.64
CA LEU A 63 -6.37 3.23 -16.70
C LEU A 63 -7.85 3.63 -16.76
N VAL A 64 -8.45 4.01 -15.64
CA VAL A 64 -9.88 4.40 -15.55
C VAL A 64 -10.11 5.89 -15.82
N VAL A 65 -9.12 6.73 -15.52
CA VAL A 65 -9.19 8.20 -15.70
C VAL A 65 -8.66 8.65 -17.08
N VAL A 66 -8.07 7.74 -17.87
CA VAL A 66 -7.81 7.92 -19.31
C VAL A 66 -9.12 7.78 -20.09
#